data_AF-W0RF05-F1
#
_entry.id   AF-W0RF05-F1
#
_cell.length_a   1.000
_cell.length_b   1.000
_cell.length_c   1.000
_cell.angle_alpha   90.00
_cell.angle_beta   90.00
_cell.angle_gamma   90.00
#
_symmetry.space_group_name_H-M   'P 1'
#
loop_
_entity.id
_entity.type
_entity.pdbx_description
1 polymer ?
#
loop_
_entity_poly.entity_id
_entity_poly.type
_entity_poly.pdbx_seq_one_letter_code
_entity_poly.pdbx_strand_id
1 'polypeptide(L)'
;MASHPLGPNGRFVDLFLDRVSAMTPADVDAAVVSWRESQHAPRDWAAAEEAAATALVRTERGEAAWTLQDRIHAVVCGPQWARQRAAGLGALRSAVTAEYLVASAALALLVADVLPPRHLARLYAPFLASVPLAEISAVSAPTSLAANDA
;
A
#
# COMPACT_ATOMS: atom_id res chain seq x y z
N MET A 1 -18.02 16.51 -7.53
CA MET A 1 -17.51 15.39 -6.70
C MET A 1 -16.31 15.93 -5.95
N ALA A 2 -16.28 15.83 -4.62
CA ALA A 2 -15.14 16.31 -3.85
C ALA A 2 -13.87 15.52 -4.24
N SER A 3 -12.77 16.22 -4.50
CA SER A 3 -11.47 15.58 -4.72
C SER A 3 -11.03 14.88 -3.43
N HIS A 4 -10.64 13.61 -3.54
CA HIS A 4 -10.13 12.85 -2.40
C HIS A 4 -8.83 13.50 -1.87
N PRO A 5 -8.57 13.57 -0.55
CA PRO A 5 -7.38 14.22 0.01
C PRO A 5 -6.05 13.62 -0.46
N LEU A 6 -6.08 12.35 -0.87
CA LEU A 6 -4.94 11.62 -1.46
C LEU A 6 -4.92 11.66 -3.00
N GLY A 7 -5.74 12.48 -3.64
CA GLY A 7 -5.81 12.58 -5.10
C GLY A 7 -6.52 11.40 -5.79
N PRO A 8 -6.25 11.16 -7.09
CA PRO A 8 -7.07 10.29 -7.94
C PRO A 8 -7.09 8.82 -7.51
N ASN A 9 -6.00 8.33 -6.91
CA ASN A 9 -5.89 6.97 -6.41
C ASN A 9 -6.24 6.84 -4.93
N GLY A 10 -6.74 7.90 -4.30
CA GLY A 10 -6.94 7.95 -2.86
C GLY A 10 -7.80 6.81 -2.33
N ARG A 11 -8.88 6.46 -3.03
CA ARG A 11 -9.73 5.30 -2.66
C ARG A 11 -8.96 3.98 -2.57
N PHE A 12 -7.93 3.78 -3.39
CA PHE A 12 -7.15 2.55 -3.39
C PHE A 12 -6.24 2.47 -2.17
N VAL A 13 -5.68 3.61 -1.82
CA VAL A 13 -4.86 3.76 -0.62
C VAL A 13 -5.73 3.54 0.62
N ASP A 14 -6.94 4.08 0.65
CA ASP A 14 -7.90 3.88 1.74
C ASP A 14 -8.24 2.41 1.94
N LEU A 15 -8.64 1.72 0.86
CA LEU A 15 -8.95 0.28 0.91
C LEU A 15 -7.75 -0.55 1.36
N PHE A 16 -6.54 -0.20 0.89
CA PHE A 16 -5.32 -0.87 1.32
C PHE A 16 -5.07 -0.66 2.81
N LEU A 17 -5.13 0.57 3.31
CA LEU A 17 -4.90 0.88 4.72
C LEU A 17 -5.97 0.27 5.63
N ASP A 18 -7.23 0.23 5.20
CA ASP A 18 -8.31 -0.43 5.93
C ASP A 18 -8.00 -1.93 6.08
N ARG A 19 -7.53 -2.59 5.02
CA ARG A 19 -7.13 -4.00 5.07
C ARG A 19 -5.90 -4.23 5.93
N VAL A 20 -4.88 -3.38 5.82
CA VAL A 20 -3.69 -3.44 6.68
C VAL A 20 -4.06 -3.24 8.16
N SER A 21 -5.02 -2.36 8.45
CA SER A 21 -5.48 -2.13 9.83
C SER A 21 -6.12 -3.38 10.45
N ALA A 22 -6.74 -4.22 9.61
CA ALA A 22 -7.40 -5.46 10.01
C ALA A 22 -6.48 -6.68 10.00
N MET A 23 -5.23 -6.56 9.53
CA MET A 23 -4.30 -7.69 9.39
C MET A 23 -4.03 -8.38 10.73
N THR A 24 -3.99 -9.72 10.66
CA THR A 24 -3.50 -10.54 11.75
C THR A 24 -1.96 -10.49 11.78
N PRO A 25 -1.35 -10.90 12.89
CA PRO A 25 0.11 -11.02 12.94
C PRO A 25 0.68 -11.97 11.89
N ALA A 26 -0.03 -13.05 11.59
CA ALA A 26 0.38 -14.02 10.58
C ALA A 26 0.41 -13.41 9.18
N ASP A 27 -0.52 -12.50 8.87
CA ASP A 27 -0.52 -11.77 7.59
C ASP A 27 0.70 -10.85 7.48
N VAL A 28 1.03 -10.15 8.56
CA VAL A 28 2.20 -9.25 8.61
C VAL A 28 3.49 -10.04 8.46
N ASP A 29 3.63 -11.15 9.19
CA ASP A 29 4.80 -12.03 9.08
C ASP A 29 4.92 -12.63 7.67
N ALA A 30 3.81 -13.05 7.07
CA ALA A 30 3.80 -13.56 5.70
C ALA A 30 4.26 -12.51 4.69
N ALA A 31 3.83 -11.25 4.84
CA ALA A 31 4.29 -10.16 3.98
C ALA A 31 5.79 -9.89 4.13
N VAL A 32 6.31 -9.89 5.36
CA VAL A 32 7.75 -9.71 5.62
C VAL A 32 8.57 -10.88 5.07
N VAL A 33 8.10 -12.12 5.23
CA VAL A 33 8.75 -13.31 4.67
C VAL A 33 8.75 -13.25 3.15
N SER A 34 7.60 -12.97 2.53
CA SER A 34 7.46 -12.82 1.08
C SER A 34 8.42 -11.76 0.52
N TRP A 35 8.51 -10.61 1.20
CA TRP A 35 9.47 -9.58 0.82
C TRP A 35 10.91 -10.08 0.90
N ARG A 36 11.32 -10.72 1.99
CA ARG A 36 12.68 -11.26 2.18
C ARG A 36 13.04 -12.30 1.13
N GLU A 37 12.10 -13.19 0.78
CA GLU A 37 12.28 -14.18 -0.29
C GLU A 37 12.40 -13.51 -1.66
N SER A 38 11.74 -12.37 -1.87
CA SER A 38 11.87 -11.59 -3.11
C SER A 38 13.19 -10.80 -3.23
N GLN A 39 13.97 -10.67 -2.15
CA GLN A 39 15.22 -9.90 -2.11
C GLN A 39 16.39 -10.52 -2.88
N HIS A 40 16.19 -11.61 -3.63
CA HIS A 40 17.21 -12.15 -4.54
C HIS A 40 17.63 -11.17 -5.66
N ALA A 41 16.91 -10.07 -5.87
CA ALA A 41 17.26 -8.98 -6.78
C ALA A 41 17.13 -7.60 -6.10
N PRO A 42 18.05 -7.21 -5.19
CA PRO A 42 17.91 -5.99 -4.39
C PRO A 42 17.91 -4.70 -5.22
N ARG A 43 18.48 -4.72 -6.44
CA ARG A 43 18.46 -3.60 -7.38
C ARG A 43 17.04 -3.29 -7.90
N ASP A 44 16.18 -4.30 -8.01
CA ASP A 44 14.84 -4.12 -8.57
C ASP A 44 13.90 -3.42 -7.58
N TRP A 45 14.07 -3.68 -6.28
CA TRP A 45 13.29 -3.02 -5.24
C TRP A 45 13.67 -1.53 -5.16
N ALA A 46 14.96 -1.23 -5.05
CA ALA A 46 15.45 0.15 -5.00
C ALA A 46 15.03 0.96 -6.24
N ALA A 47 15.11 0.37 -7.44
CA ALA A 47 14.66 1.02 -8.67
C ALA A 47 13.14 1.28 -8.68
N ALA A 48 12.33 0.41 -8.05
CA ALA A 48 10.90 0.63 -7.92
C ALA A 48 10.57 1.76 -6.93
N GLU A 49 11.29 1.85 -5.82
CA GLU A 49 11.15 2.96 -4.86
C GLU A 49 11.56 4.30 -5.46
N GLU A 50 12.67 4.34 -6.19
CA GLU A 50 13.13 5.52 -6.91
C GLU A 50 12.11 5.97 -7.96
N ALA A 51 11.51 5.03 -8.69
CA ALA A 51 10.45 5.33 -9.64
C ALA A 51 9.19 5.90 -8.97
N ALA A 52 8.80 5.36 -7.81
CA ALA A 52 7.68 5.89 -7.02
C ALA A 52 7.95 7.29 -6.48
N ALA A 53 9.15 7.54 -5.93
CA ALA A 53 9.57 8.86 -5.48
C ALA A 53 9.61 9.88 -6.62
N THR A 54 10.17 9.50 -7.77
CA THR A 54 10.19 10.33 -8.99
C THR A 54 8.78 10.66 -9.47
N ALA A 55 7.88 9.68 -9.46
CA ALA A 55 6.49 9.87 -9.82
C ALA A 55 5.77 10.82 -8.86
N LEU A 56 6.06 10.73 -7.55
CA LEU A 56 5.52 11.63 -6.54
C LEU A 56 5.92 13.08 -6.80
N VAL A 57 7.21 13.32 -7.03
CA VAL A 57 7.75 14.66 -7.33
C VAL A 57 7.14 15.22 -8.61
N ARG A 58 7.12 14.42 -9.69
CA ARG A 58 6.58 14.83 -11.00
C ARG A 58 5.08 15.18 -10.94
N THR A 59 4.32 14.54 -10.06
CA THR A 59 2.88 14.77 -9.91
C THR A 59 2.54 15.80 -8.83
N GLU A 60 3.55 16.39 -8.18
CA GLU A 60 3.41 17.41 -7.14
C GLU A 60 2.54 16.93 -5.95
N ARG A 61 2.51 15.62 -5.69
CA ARG A 61 1.67 15.00 -4.64
C ARG A 61 2.28 15.04 -3.24
N GLY A 62 3.10 16.04 -2.94
CA GLY A 62 3.84 16.16 -1.67
C GLY A 62 2.94 16.19 -0.44
N GLU A 63 1.88 17.02 -0.47
CA GLU A 63 0.91 17.09 0.64
C GLU A 63 0.11 15.80 0.82
N ALA A 64 -0.23 15.13 -0.29
CA ALA A 64 -0.92 13.84 -0.26
C ALA A 64 -0.01 12.75 0.34
N ALA A 65 1.29 12.76 0.05
CA ALA A 65 2.25 11.86 0.68
C ALA A 65 2.42 12.14 2.18
N TRP A 66 2.40 13.41 2.60
CA TRP A 66 2.37 13.75 4.02
C TRP A 66 1.12 13.23 4.73
N THR A 67 -0.05 13.48 4.14
CA THR A 67 -1.33 12.97 4.64
C THR A 67 -1.33 11.43 4.71
N LEU A 68 -0.73 10.77 3.71
CA LEU A 68 -0.58 9.33 3.69
C LEU A 68 0.30 8.84 4.86
N GLN A 69 1.41 9.50 5.13
CA GLN A 69 2.31 9.15 6.23
C GLN A 69 1.60 9.21 7.58
N ASP A 70 0.79 10.25 7.82
CA ASP A 70 -0.01 10.36 9.05
C ASP A 70 -1.00 9.20 9.21
N ARG A 71 -1.61 8.76 8.10
CA ARG A 71 -2.55 7.63 8.11
C ARG A 71 -1.85 6.29 8.31
N ILE A 72 -0.70 6.08 7.68
CA ILE A 72 0.12 4.89 7.94
C ILE A 72 0.50 4.85 9.42
N HIS A 73 0.96 5.97 9.97
CA HIS A 73 1.30 6.09 11.38
C HIS A 73 0.11 5.73 12.28
N ALA A 74 -1.09 6.25 11.98
CA ALA A 74 -2.30 5.92 12.72
C ALA A 74 -2.65 4.42 12.68
N VAL A 75 -2.39 3.74 11.56
CA VAL A 75 -2.60 2.28 11.42
C VAL A 75 -1.58 1.51 12.26
N VAL A 76 -0.28 1.77 12.09
CA VAL A 76 0.80 1.00 12.76
C VAL A 76 0.91 1.29 14.27
N CYS A 77 0.51 2.49 14.69
CA CYS A 77 0.38 2.87 16.10
C CYS A 77 -1.01 2.59 16.68
N GLY A 78 -1.95 2.10 15.86
CA GLY A 78 -3.31 1.81 16.26
C GLY A 78 -3.41 0.69 17.30
N PRO A 79 -4.54 0.59 18.02
CA PRO A 79 -4.72 -0.33 19.14
C PRO A 79 -4.56 -1.80 18.74
N GLN A 80 -4.90 -2.19 17.51
CA GLN A 80 -4.68 -3.55 17.02
C GLN A 80 -3.20 -3.89 16.96
N TRP A 81 -2.41 -3.09 16.25
CA TRP A 81 -0.97 -3.27 16.13
C TRP A 81 -0.25 -3.10 17.46
N ALA A 82 -0.72 -2.20 18.33
CA ALA A 82 -0.21 -2.06 19.69
C ALA A 82 -0.45 -3.33 20.54
N ARG A 83 -1.64 -3.93 20.48
CA ARG A 83 -1.95 -5.21 21.14
C ARG A 83 -1.07 -6.34 20.62
N GLN A 84 -0.86 -6.40 19.31
CA GLN A 84 -0.01 -7.41 18.68
C GLN A 84 1.46 -7.26 19.14
N ARG A 85 2.00 -6.04 19.18
CA ARG A 85 3.34 -5.77 19.75
C ARG A 85 3.45 -6.18 21.21
N ALA A 86 2.43 -5.88 22.02
CA ALA A 86 2.39 -6.24 23.44
C ALA A 86 2.29 -7.76 23.68
N ALA A 87 1.68 -8.51 22.76
CA ALA A 87 1.55 -9.97 22.81
C ALA A 87 2.85 -10.73 22.47
N GLY A 88 3.98 -10.03 22.26
CA GLY A 88 5.29 -10.65 22.07
C GLY A 88 5.50 -11.26 20.69
N LEU A 89 4.72 -10.85 19.68
CA LEU A 89 4.96 -11.23 18.30
C LEU A 89 6.32 -10.69 17.82
N GLY A 90 7.29 -11.61 17.75
CA GLY A 90 8.41 -11.60 16.81
C GLY A 90 9.18 -10.29 16.64
N ALA A 91 9.70 -9.71 17.72
CA ALA A 91 10.70 -8.63 17.78
C ALA A 91 10.37 -7.33 17.03
N LEU A 92 10.59 -6.18 17.67
CA LEU A 92 10.49 -4.81 17.11
C LEU A 92 11.02 -4.62 15.67
N ARG A 93 11.97 -5.46 15.21
CA ARG A 93 12.46 -5.52 13.83
C ARG A 93 11.40 -5.86 12.78
N SER A 94 10.46 -6.77 13.07
CA SER A 94 9.36 -7.10 12.14
C SER A 94 8.40 -5.93 11.98
N ALA A 95 8.12 -5.20 13.06
CA ALA A 95 7.23 -4.03 13.03
C ALA A 95 7.79 -2.88 12.17
N VAL A 96 9.07 -2.53 12.31
CA VAL A 96 9.70 -1.50 11.47
C VAL A 96 9.75 -1.92 10.00
N THR A 97 10.02 -3.20 9.74
CA THR A 97 10.01 -3.73 8.36
C THR A 97 8.59 -3.68 7.79
N ALA A 98 7.58 -4.06 8.58
CA ALA A 98 6.19 -4.03 8.15
C ALA A 98 5.72 -2.59 7.88
N GLU A 99 6.06 -1.63 8.74
CA GLU A 99 5.77 -0.20 8.51
C GLU A 99 6.39 0.29 7.20
N TYR A 100 7.67 -0.05 6.97
CA TYR A 100 8.35 0.26 5.71
C TYR A 100 7.63 -0.35 4.50
N LEU A 101 7.25 -1.63 4.54
CA LEU A 101 6.55 -2.28 3.44
C LEU A 101 5.18 -1.64 3.18
N VAL A 102 4.42 -1.35 4.25
CA VAL A 102 3.13 -0.66 4.15
C VAL A 102 3.30 0.70 3.49
N ALA A 103 4.32 1.47 3.90
CA ALA A 103 4.62 2.77 3.32
C ALA A 103 4.99 2.66 1.83
N SER A 104 5.89 1.75 1.45
CA SER A 104 6.29 1.56 0.06
C SER A 104 5.12 1.13 -0.84
N ALA A 105 4.27 0.22 -0.38
CA ALA A 105 3.09 -0.23 -1.12
C ALA A 105 2.02 0.88 -1.23
N ALA A 106 1.74 1.60 -0.14
CA ALA A 106 0.76 2.68 -0.14
C ALA A 106 1.22 3.87 -1.01
N LEU A 107 2.51 4.20 -0.99
CA LEU A 107 3.09 5.22 -1.87
C LEU A 107 2.98 4.78 -3.34
N ALA A 108 3.27 3.52 -3.65
CA ALA A 108 3.12 2.99 -5.01
C ALA A 108 1.66 3.09 -5.50
N LEU A 109 0.67 2.79 -4.63
CA LEU A 109 -0.74 2.97 -4.92
C LEU A 109 -1.11 4.46 -5.13
N LEU A 110 -0.56 5.36 -4.31
CA LEU A 110 -0.79 6.80 -4.42
C LEU A 110 -0.45 7.32 -5.81
N VAL A 111 0.63 6.82 -6.42
CA VAL A 111 1.12 7.23 -7.76
C VAL A 111 0.87 6.19 -8.85
N ALA A 112 -0.03 5.23 -8.63
CA ALA A 112 -0.26 4.09 -9.53
C ALA A 112 -0.66 4.47 -10.97
N ASP A 113 -1.29 5.64 -11.15
CA ASP A 113 -1.72 6.17 -12.45
C ASP A 113 -0.54 6.58 -13.36
N VAL A 114 0.64 6.80 -12.79
CA VAL A 114 1.83 7.25 -13.52
C VAL A 114 3.09 6.40 -13.26
N LEU A 115 2.97 5.39 -12.37
CA LEU A 115 4.03 4.45 -12.04
C LEU A 115 4.01 3.27 -13.02
N PRO A 116 5.15 2.86 -13.61
CA PRO A 116 5.15 1.70 -14.50
C PRO A 116 4.64 0.44 -13.78
N PRO A 117 3.77 -0.38 -14.42
CA PRO A 117 3.12 -1.51 -13.76
C PRO A 117 4.07 -2.49 -13.08
N ARG A 118 5.27 -2.69 -13.64
CA ARG A 118 6.31 -3.55 -13.05
C ARG A 118 6.80 -3.06 -11.68
N HIS A 119 6.87 -1.75 -11.47
CA HIS A 119 7.34 -1.16 -10.21
C HIS A 119 6.22 -1.18 -9.18
N LEU A 120 4.98 -0.92 -9.59
CA LEU A 120 3.81 -1.11 -8.74
C LEU A 120 3.71 -2.57 -8.25
N ALA A 121 3.77 -3.52 -9.19
CA ALA A 121 3.71 -4.95 -8.87
C ALA A 121 4.84 -5.36 -7.90
N ARG A 122 6.05 -4.82 -8.09
CA ARG A 122 7.19 -5.10 -7.21
C ARG A 122 6.96 -4.59 -5.80
N LEU A 123 6.57 -3.33 -5.62
CA LEU A 123 6.38 -2.73 -4.29
C LEU A 123 5.14 -3.28 -3.57
N TYR A 124 4.13 -3.70 -4.33
CA TYR A 124 2.90 -4.27 -3.77
C TYR A 124 2.98 -5.78 -3.50
N ALA A 125 3.92 -6.49 -4.13
CA ALA A 125 4.05 -7.94 -4.05
C ALA A 125 3.93 -8.54 -2.63
N PRO A 126 4.52 -7.96 -1.57
CA PRO A 126 4.42 -8.51 -0.22
C PRO A 126 2.98 -8.68 0.29
N PHE A 127 2.04 -7.88 -0.21
CA PHE A 127 0.66 -7.86 0.26
C PHE A 127 -0.31 -8.65 -0.62
N LEU A 128 0.10 -9.12 -1.80
CA LEU A 128 -0.82 -9.73 -2.78
C LEU A 128 -1.65 -10.89 -2.23
N ALA A 129 -1.10 -11.67 -1.30
CA ALA A 129 -1.78 -12.81 -0.69
C ALA A 129 -2.89 -12.38 0.28
N SER A 130 -2.69 -11.30 1.04
CA SER A 130 -3.62 -10.85 2.09
C SER A 130 -4.51 -9.68 1.63
N VAL A 131 -4.07 -8.93 0.62
CA VAL A 131 -4.80 -7.82 0.00
C VAL A 131 -4.63 -7.93 -1.52
N PRO A 132 -5.53 -8.61 -2.22
CA PRO A 132 -5.43 -8.74 -3.67
C PRO A 132 -5.66 -7.42 -4.40
N LEU A 133 -4.83 -7.08 -5.39
CA LEU A 133 -5.01 -5.86 -6.21
C LEU A 133 -6.36 -5.81 -6.93
N ALA A 134 -6.97 -6.96 -7.21
CA ALA A 134 -8.31 -7.05 -7.80
C ALA A 134 -9.39 -6.47 -6.87
N GLU A 135 -9.27 -6.67 -5.55
CA GLU A 135 -10.20 -6.11 -4.56
C GLU A 135 -10.08 -4.59 -4.46
N ILE A 136 -8.87 -4.07 -4.70
CA ILE A 136 -8.59 -2.63 -4.74
C ILE A 136 -9.07 -2.01 -6.06
N SER A 137 -8.84 -2.68 -7.19
CA SER A 137 -9.13 -2.15 -8.53
C SER A 137 -10.61 -2.25 -8.92
N ALA A 138 -11.36 -3.23 -8.40
CA ALA A 138 -12.76 -3.48 -8.74
C ALA A 138 -13.71 -2.32 -8.40
N VAL A 139 -13.32 -1.43 -7.47
CA VAL A 139 -14.09 -0.22 -7.10
C VAL A 139 -14.00 0.88 -8.18
N SER A 140 -13.28 0.63 -9.27
CA SER A 140 -13.03 1.60 -10.35
C SER A 140 -13.85 1.44 -11.61
N ALA A 141 -14.57 0.35 -11.78
CA ALA A 141 -15.48 0.24 -12.90
C ALA A 141 -16.65 1.21 -12.63
N PRO A 142 -16.81 2.32 -13.39
CA PRO A 142 -18.10 2.97 -13.41
C PRO A 142 -19.10 1.93 -13.92
N THR A 143 -20.12 1.63 -13.12
CA THR A 143 -21.34 1.00 -13.61
C THR A 143 -21.95 1.94 -14.64
N SER A 144 -21.52 1.81 -15.90
CA SER A 144 -22.15 2.45 -17.04
C SER A 144 -22.10 1.48 -18.22
N LEU A 145 -22.98 0.48 -18.14
CA LEU A 145 -23.57 -0.21 -19.29
C LEU A 145 -24.73 -1.07 -18.78
N ALA A 146 -25.76 -0.38 -18.29
CA ALA A 146 -27.11 -0.94 -18.23
C ALA A 146 -28.09 0.16 -18.67
N ALA A 147 -28.76 -0.13 -19.79
CA ALA A 147 -29.91 0.58 -20.36
C ALA A 147 -29.64 1.96 -20.99
N ASN A 148 -28.92 1.95 -22.11
CA ASN A 148 -29.40 2.69 -23.28
C ASN A 148 -29.28 1.77 -24.50
N ASP A 149 -30.23 0.85 -24.62
CA ASP A 149 -30.61 0.16 -25.86
C ASP A 149 -31.93 -0.57 -25.61
N ALA A 150 -33.03 0.18 -25.83
CA ALA A 150 -34.35 -0.21 -26.35
C ALA A 150 -35.43 0.77 -25.87
#